data_AF-A0A3N6NJM5-F1
#
_entry.id   AF-A0A3N6NJM5-F1
#
_cell.length_a   1.000
_cell.length_b   1.000
_cell.length_c   1.000
_cell.angle_alpha   90.00
_cell.angle_beta   90.00
_cell.angle_gamma   90.00
#
_symmetry.space_group_name_H-M   'P 1'
#
loop_
_entity.id
_entity.type
_entity.pdbx_description
1 polymer ?
#
loop_
_entity_poly.entity_id
_entity_poly.type
_entity_poly.pdbx_seq_one_letter_code
_entity_poly.pdbx_strand_id
1 'polypeptide(L)'
;MGRVHALPVLGAAVKVAWDYVWNILIAIDQLANAVLGGWHDETISSRLGKSILKGGWASKVPWPRWLYDHFIESVEPDEDWNMGY
;
A
#
# COMPACT_ATOMS: atom_id res chain seq x y z
N MET A 1 22.85 -35.89 22.72
CA MET A 1 21.84 -35.51 21.70
C MET A 1 21.69 -34.00 21.71
N GLY A 2 22.50 -33.28 20.93
CA GLY A 2 22.49 -31.81 20.85
C GLY A 2 21.50 -31.35 19.80
N ARG A 3 20.47 -30.60 20.19
CA ARG A 3 19.49 -30.02 19.28
C ARG A 3 20.11 -28.77 18.64
N VAL A 4 20.32 -28.81 17.33
CA VAL A 4 20.84 -27.68 16.53
C VAL A 4 19.82 -26.54 16.52
N HIS A 5 20.15 -25.42 17.16
CA HIS A 5 19.38 -24.17 17.17
C HIS A 5 19.71 -23.28 15.95
N ALA A 6 19.86 -23.86 14.75
CA ALA A 6 20.29 -23.12 13.55
C ALA A 6 19.14 -22.45 12.77
N LEU A 7 17.89 -22.55 13.23
CA LEU A 7 16.69 -22.21 12.45
C LEU A 7 16.06 -20.80 12.63
N PRO A 8 16.35 -19.97 13.66
CA PRO A 8 15.69 -18.66 13.79
C PRO A 8 16.39 -17.52 13.03
N VAL A 9 17.71 -17.61 12.83
CA VAL A 9 18.52 -16.51 12.25
C VAL A 9 18.23 -16.33 10.75
N LEU A 10 18.05 -17.43 10.02
CA LEU A 10 17.79 -17.42 8.58
C LEU A 10 16.41 -16.82 8.26
N GLY A 11 15.39 -17.14 9.07
CA GLY A 11 14.06 -16.56 8.94
C GLY A 11 14.04 -15.05 9.25
N ALA A 12 14.77 -14.61 10.27
CA ALA A 12 14.90 -13.19 10.59
C ALA A 12 15.59 -12.41 9.47
N ALA A 13 16.67 -12.94 8.90
CA ALA A 13 17.38 -12.30 7.79
C ALA A 13 16.52 -12.17 6.53
N VAL A 14 15.73 -13.20 6.19
CA VAL A 14 14.78 -13.16 5.07
C VAL A 14 13.70 -12.11 5.31
N LYS A 15 13.14 -12.03 6.52
CA LYS A 15 12.15 -10.99 6.86
C LYS A 15 12.74 -9.58 6.68
N VAL A 16 13.94 -9.33 7.19
CA VAL A 16 14.59 -8.02 7.06
C VAL A 16 14.82 -7.66 5.59
N ALA A 17 15.34 -8.59 4.79
CA ALA A 17 15.52 -8.38 3.36
C ALA A 17 14.17 -8.10 2.66
N TRP A 18 13.11 -8.81 3.04
CA TRP A 18 11.77 -8.58 2.55
C TRP A 18 11.24 -7.18 2.91
N ASP A 19 11.41 -6.74 4.16
CA ASP A 19 11.00 -5.41 4.61
C ASP A 19 11.71 -4.30 3.79
N TYR A 20 13.00 -4.47 3.47
CA TYR A 20 13.74 -3.53 2.62
C TYR A 20 13.18 -3.45 1.20
N VAL A 21 12.94 -4.60 0.57
CA VAL A 21 12.35 -4.65 -0.77
C VAL A 21 10.96 -4.00 -0.76
N TRP A 22 10.16 -4.30 0.26
CA TRP A 22 8.83 -3.73 0.42
C TRP A 22 8.85 -2.20 0.56
N ASN A 23 9.74 -1.66 1.39
CA ASN A 23 9.91 -0.21 1.55
C ASN A 23 10.31 0.48 0.23
N ILE A 24 11.18 -0.16 -0.57
CA ILE A 24 11.57 0.37 -1.89
C ILE A 24 10.37 0.39 -2.84
N LEU A 25 9.55 -0.65 -2.84
CA LEU A 25 8.35 -0.71 -3.68
C LEU A 25 7.34 0.38 -3.31
N ILE A 26 7.12 0.61 -2.00
CA ILE A 26 6.26 1.72 -1.52
C ILE A 26 6.83 3.07 -1.99
N ALA A 27 8.13 3.30 -1.83
CA ALA A 27 8.75 4.55 -2.24
C ALA A 27 8.65 4.81 -3.76
N ILE A 28 8.77 3.75 -4.58
CA ILE A 28 8.57 3.83 -6.03
C ILE A 28 7.11 4.19 -6.36
N ASP A 29 6.15 3.60 -5.67
CA ASP A 29 4.72 3.87 -5.88
C ASP A 29 4.36 5.33 -5.51
N GLN A 30 4.81 5.79 -4.35
CA GLN A 30 4.66 7.19 -3.90
C GLN A 30 5.33 8.18 -4.85
N LEU A 31 6.53 7.85 -5.35
CA LEU A 31 7.22 8.66 -6.37
C LEU A 31 6.40 8.74 -7.66
N ALA A 32 5.89 7.61 -8.14
CA ALA A 32 5.05 7.57 -9.33
C ALA A 32 3.76 8.40 -9.12
N ASN A 33 3.13 8.31 -7.94
CA ASN A 33 1.97 9.14 -7.61
C ASN A 33 2.31 10.63 -7.67
N ALA A 34 3.42 11.05 -7.06
CA ALA A 34 3.89 12.44 -7.07
C ALA A 34 4.16 12.96 -8.49
N VAL A 35 4.82 12.15 -9.33
CA VAL A 35 5.07 12.47 -10.76
C VAL A 35 3.76 12.64 -11.53
N LEU A 36 2.72 11.86 -11.19
CA LEU A 36 1.37 11.96 -11.76
C LEU A 36 0.51 13.05 -11.08
N GLY A 37 1.13 13.98 -10.34
CA GLY A 37 0.47 15.11 -9.68
C GLY A 37 -0.39 14.72 -8.47
N GLY A 38 -0.13 13.56 -7.87
CA GLY A 38 -0.70 13.13 -6.60
C GLY A 38 0.08 13.69 -5.41
N TRP A 39 -0.41 13.39 -4.20
CA TRP A 39 0.27 13.78 -2.97
C TRP A 39 1.45 12.84 -2.69
N HIS A 40 2.54 13.36 -2.16
CA HIS A 40 3.86 12.70 -2.22
C HIS A 40 4.06 11.58 -1.19
N ASP A 41 3.29 11.57 -0.10
CA ASP A 41 3.26 10.48 0.89
C ASP A 41 2.14 9.46 0.58
N GLU A 42 1.35 9.69 -0.47
CA GLU A 42 0.20 8.88 -0.83
C GLU A 42 0.56 7.86 -1.93
N THR A 43 0.14 6.61 -1.73
CA THR A 43 0.23 5.56 -2.76
C THR A 43 -0.81 5.73 -3.85
N ILE A 44 -0.55 5.23 -5.06
CA ILE A 44 -1.49 5.26 -6.18
C ILE A 44 -2.77 4.50 -5.82
N SER A 45 -2.64 3.35 -5.15
CA SER A 45 -3.79 2.55 -4.70
C SER A 45 -4.67 3.33 -3.71
N SER A 46 -4.08 4.01 -2.73
CA SER A 46 -4.79 4.90 -1.80
C SER A 46 -5.51 6.03 -2.55
N ARG A 47 -4.82 6.73 -3.47
CA ARG A 47 -5.42 7.80 -4.29
C ARG A 47 -6.63 7.31 -5.09
N LEU A 48 -6.53 6.12 -5.68
CA LEU A 48 -7.63 5.49 -6.42
C LEU A 48 -8.79 5.16 -5.49
N GLY A 49 -8.52 4.57 -4.34
CA GLY A 49 -9.52 4.27 -3.31
C GLY A 49 -10.27 5.53 -2.86
N LYS A 50 -9.55 6.61 -2.54
CA LYS A 50 -10.14 7.91 -2.18
C LYS A 50 -10.99 8.49 -3.31
N SER A 51 -10.52 8.40 -4.56
CA SER A 51 -11.31 8.83 -5.71
C SER A 51 -12.56 7.97 -5.89
N ILE A 52 -12.54 6.67 -5.58
CA ILE A 52 -13.71 5.81 -5.65
C ILE A 52 -14.71 6.20 -4.56
N LEU A 53 -14.26 6.29 -3.31
CA LEU A 53 -15.10 6.63 -2.15
C LEU A 53 -15.75 8.02 -2.27
N LYS A 54 -15.04 9.00 -2.83
CA LYS A 54 -15.56 10.35 -3.08
C LYS A 54 -16.43 10.45 -4.35
N GLY A 55 -16.68 9.35 -5.07
CA GLY A 55 -17.43 9.37 -6.32
C GLY A 55 -16.73 10.11 -7.48
N GLY A 56 -15.40 10.22 -7.42
CA GLY A 56 -14.56 10.92 -8.39
C GLY A 56 -14.38 10.17 -9.72
N TRP A 57 -13.25 10.39 -10.40
CA TRP A 57 -13.04 9.80 -11.73
C TRP A 57 -12.88 8.27 -11.69
N ALA A 58 -12.20 7.74 -10.66
CA ALA A 58 -11.94 6.31 -10.54
C ALA A 58 -13.22 5.49 -10.23
N SER A 59 -14.28 6.10 -9.69
CA SER A 59 -15.57 5.41 -9.45
C SER A 59 -16.30 5.05 -10.75
N LYS A 60 -15.93 5.68 -11.88
CA LYS A 60 -16.52 5.47 -13.20
C LYS A 60 -15.83 4.35 -13.98
N VAL A 61 -14.70 3.86 -13.48
CA VAL A 61 -13.93 2.80 -14.13
C VAL A 61 -14.44 1.44 -13.61
N PRO A 62 -14.77 0.48 -14.49
CA PRO A 62 -15.24 -0.84 -14.10
C PRO A 62 -14.06 -1.72 -13.66
N TRP A 63 -13.53 -1.47 -12.48
CA TRP A 63 -12.43 -2.25 -11.93
C TRP A 63 -12.83 -3.72 -11.72
N PRO A 64 -11.94 -4.68 -12.00
CA PRO A 64 -12.09 -6.04 -11.50
C PRO A 64 -12.29 -6.04 -9.99
N ARG A 65 -13.15 -6.92 -9.48
CA ARG A 65 -13.56 -6.90 -8.06
C ARG A 65 -12.38 -6.90 -7.08
N TRP A 66 -11.38 -7.75 -7.32
CA TRP A 66 -10.19 -7.84 -6.47
C TRP A 66 -9.38 -6.54 -6.45
N LEU A 67 -9.35 -5.80 -7.55
CA LEU A 67 -8.60 -4.55 -7.66
C LEU A 67 -9.38 -3.40 -7.02
N TYR A 68 -10.71 -3.40 -7.19
CA TYR A 68 -11.60 -2.52 -6.45
C TYR A 68 -11.40 -2.68 -4.95
N ASP A 69 -11.49 -3.91 -4.44
CA ASP A 69 -11.33 -4.21 -3.01
C ASP A 69 -9.94 -3.79 -2.52
N HIS A 70 -8.88 -4.09 -3.29
CA HIS A 70 -7.52 -3.64 -2.98
C HIS A 70 -7.38 -2.12 -2.85
N PHE A 71 -8.01 -1.34 -3.74
CA PHE A 71 -7.98 0.12 -3.64
C PHE A 71 -8.71 0.65 -2.41
N ILE A 72 -9.86 0.05 -2.07
CA ILE A 72 -10.60 0.44 -0.86
C ILE A 72 -9.80 0.11 0.40
N GLU A 73 -9.17 -1.06 0.46
CA GLU A 73 -8.34 -1.48 1.61
C GLU A 73 -7.05 -0.67 1.73
N SER A 74 -6.54 -0.14 0.61
CA SER A 74 -5.32 0.69 0.58
C SER A 74 -5.58 2.15 0.96
N VAL A 75 -6.83 2.55 1.22
CA VAL A 75 -7.13 3.91 1.69
C VAL A 75 -6.57 4.07 3.09
N GLU A 76 -5.47 4.81 3.18
CA GLU A 76 -4.94 5.27 4.45
C GLU A 76 -5.84 6.42 4.96
N PRO A 77 -6.34 6.34 6.20
CA PRO A 77 -7.05 7.46 6.81
C PRO A 77 -6.03 8.55 7.14
N ASP A 78 -6.04 9.66 6.39
CA ASP A 78 -5.20 10.83 6.67
C ASP A 78 -5.55 11.41 8.05
N GLU A 79 -4.65 12.20 8.65
CA GLU A 79 -4.92 12.95 9.89
C GLU A 79 -6.14 13.89 9.77
N ASP A 80 -6.51 14.28 8.54
CA ASP A 80 -7.72 15.04 8.18
C ASP A 80 -8.87 14.18 7.62
N TRP A 81 -8.78 12.84 7.62
CA TRP A 81 -9.90 11.93 7.32
C TRP A 81 -10.84 11.80 8.50
N ASN A 82 -11.36 12.93 8.93
CA ASN A 82 -12.44 13.02 9.89
C ASN A 82 -13.79 13.02 9.15
N MET A 83 -13.98 12.07 8.23
CA MET A 83 -15.26 11.93 7.55
C MET A 83 -16.15 10.97 8.31
N GLY A 84 -16.97 11.59 9.18
CA GLY A 84 -18.24 11.01 9.63
C GLY A 84 -19.16 10.74 8.46
N TYR A 85 -18.96 9.58 7.84
CA TYR A 85 -19.96 8.87 7.04
C TYR A 85 -20.55 7.75 7.88
#